data_AF-A0A932RFX9-F1
#
_entry.id   AF-A0A932RFX9-F1
#
_cell.length_a   1.000
_cell.length_b   1.000
_cell.length_c   1.000
_cell.angle_alpha   90.00
_cell.angle_beta   90.00
_cell.angle_gamma   90.00
#
_symmetry.space_group_name_H-M   'P 1'
#
loop_
_entity.id
_entity.type
_entity.pdbx_description
1 polymer ?
#
loop_
_entity_poly.entity_id
_entity_poly.type
_entity_poly.pdbx_seq_one_letter_code
_entity_poly.pdbx_strand_id
1 'polypeptide(L)'
;MAALIQRKPTEPYEDTNGRARGGSNDGGRRELSDPPIPSAQLGLWLFMMAVTMLFAGFASAYIISRRGQAWLDIPRPTVLWYSTSLLLLSSGTLEMARRALRRSQLPALKGWLSLTTLFGLSFIIGQLEAWRQLRAAGLYLPTNQHSSFFYLLTGMHGLHFLGGIAVLLYALFQAAPATAGQALRGRINLCAVYWHFLTGLWLYLFWLFLSR
;
A
#
# COMPACT_ATOMS: atom_id res chain seq x y z
N MET A 1 -27.85 -48.34 -67.22
CA MET A 1 -27.76 -47.09 -66.43
C MET A 1 -29.20 -46.66 -66.15
N ALA A 2 -29.73 -46.57 -64.94
CA ALA A 2 -29.16 -46.25 -63.64
C ALA A 2 -29.87 -47.03 -62.50
N ALA A 3 -29.16 -47.18 -61.40
CA ALA A 3 -29.50 -48.01 -60.25
C ALA A 3 -30.64 -47.45 -59.38
N LEU A 4 -31.41 -48.39 -58.82
CA LEU A 4 -32.35 -48.24 -57.72
C LEU A 4 -31.62 -47.84 -56.42
N ILE A 5 -32.01 -46.73 -55.77
CA ILE A 5 -31.73 -46.48 -54.34
C ILE A 5 -32.97 -45.84 -53.67
N GLN A 6 -33.76 -46.73 -53.06
CA GLN A 6 -34.50 -46.68 -51.80
C GLN A 6 -35.02 -45.32 -51.27
N ARG A 7 -36.35 -45.14 -51.26
CA ARG A 7 -37.05 -44.23 -50.33
C ARG A 7 -37.19 -44.91 -48.97
N LYS A 8 -36.62 -44.30 -47.93
CA LYS A 8 -36.78 -44.70 -46.52
C LYS A 8 -38.22 -44.42 -46.05
N PRO A 9 -38.89 -45.32 -45.30
CA PRO A 9 -40.19 -45.03 -44.71
C PRO A 9 -40.06 -43.95 -43.62
N THR A 10 -41.01 -43.02 -43.58
CA THR A 10 -41.13 -42.01 -42.52
C THR A 10 -41.60 -42.69 -41.24
N GLU A 11 -40.73 -42.76 -40.23
CA GLU A 11 -41.12 -43.22 -38.89
C GLU A 11 -42.14 -42.25 -38.27
N PRO A 12 -43.19 -42.74 -37.58
CA PRO A 12 -44.09 -41.90 -36.81
C PRO A 12 -43.33 -41.25 -35.65
N TYR A 13 -43.47 -39.94 -35.53
CA TYR A 13 -42.92 -39.14 -34.43
C TYR A 13 -43.54 -39.58 -33.10
N GLU A 14 -42.74 -40.20 -32.25
CA GLU A 14 -43.13 -40.55 -30.88
C GLU A 14 -42.95 -39.32 -29.98
N ASP A 15 -44.08 -38.73 -29.59
CA ASP A 15 -44.21 -37.81 -28.47
C ASP A 15 -44.02 -38.59 -27.17
N THR A 16 -42.91 -38.31 -26.48
CA THR A 16 -42.80 -38.58 -25.05
C THR A 16 -42.36 -37.30 -24.32
N ASN A 17 -43.34 -36.44 -24.10
CA ASN A 17 -43.47 -35.50 -22.99
C ASN A 17 -42.36 -35.50 -21.91
N GLY A 18 -41.85 -34.29 -21.62
CA GLY A 18 -41.55 -33.95 -20.22
C GLY A 18 -40.27 -33.15 -19.96
N ARG A 19 -40.30 -31.84 -20.22
CA ARG A 19 -39.93 -30.81 -19.21
C ARG A 19 -40.03 -29.38 -19.75
N ALA A 20 -41.05 -28.72 -19.24
CA ALA A 20 -41.16 -27.30 -18.91
C ALA A 20 -40.03 -26.34 -19.35
N ARG A 21 -40.46 -25.31 -20.10
CA ARG A 21 -40.00 -23.91 -20.05
C ARG A 21 -38.50 -23.69 -20.26
N GLY A 22 -38.08 -23.79 -21.52
CA GLY A 22 -37.00 -22.96 -22.04
C GLY A 22 -37.57 -21.67 -22.62
N GLY A 23 -37.04 -20.51 -22.19
CA GLY A 23 -37.10 -19.28 -22.99
C GLY A 23 -37.67 -18.06 -22.29
N SER A 24 -36.74 -17.23 -21.79
CA SER A 24 -36.72 -15.76 -21.91
C SER A 24 -36.68 -15.01 -20.58
N ASN A 25 -35.65 -14.16 -20.49
CA ASN A 25 -35.51 -12.97 -19.64
C ASN A 25 -35.44 -13.17 -18.12
N ASP A 26 -34.22 -13.20 -17.58
CA ASP A 26 -33.64 -12.04 -16.87
C ASP A 26 -32.36 -12.51 -16.16
N GLY A 27 -31.27 -12.52 -16.92
CA GLY A 27 -29.95 -12.90 -16.44
C GLY A 27 -28.90 -11.87 -16.82
N GLY A 28 -29.30 -10.64 -17.17
CA GLY A 28 -28.42 -9.49 -17.39
C GLY A 28 -27.80 -8.98 -16.08
N ARG A 29 -27.38 -9.90 -15.20
CA ARG A 29 -26.74 -9.59 -13.92
C ARG A 29 -25.31 -10.08 -13.95
N ARG A 30 -24.47 -9.17 -14.44
CA ARG A 30 -23.08 -9.01 -14.04
C ARG A 30 -22.12 -10.06 -14.59
N GLU A 31 -22.08 -10.19 -15.90
CA GLU A 31 -20.79 -10.20 -16.61
C GLU A 31 -20.20 -8.78 -16.58
N LEU A 32 -20.20 -8.13 -15.41
CA LEU A 32 -19.57 -6.84 -15.22
C LEU A 32 -18.08 -7.16 -15.08
N SER A 33 -17.44 -7.31 -16.23
CA SER A 33 -16.02 -7.12 -16.49
C SER A 33 -15.24 -7.02 -15.19
N ASP A 34 -14.75 -8.15 -14.66
CA ASP A 34 -13.69 -8.10 -13.68
C ASP A 34 -12.61 -7.23 -14.32
N PRO A 35 -12.32 -6.02 -13.80
CA PRO A 35 -11.27 -5.23 -14.38
C PRO A 35 -10.00 -6.09 -14.33
N PRO A 36 -9.19 -6.13 -15.40
CA PRO A 36 -7.94 -6.92 -15.42
C PRO A 36 -6.96 -6.50 -14.31
N ILE A 37 -7.28 -5.43 -13.57
CA ILE A 37 -6.63 -4.97 -12.35
C ILE A 37 -7.57 -5.24 -11.16
N PRO A 38 -7.16 -6.01 -10.15
CA PRO A 38 -7.93 -6.16 -8.91
C PRO A 38 -8.34 -4.79 -8.38
N SER A 39 -9.62 -4.57 -8.09
CA SER A 39 -10.17 -3.27 -7.66
C SER A 39 -9.39 -2.63 -6.51
N ALA A 40 -8.87 -3.44 -5.59
CA ALA A 40 -7.99 -3.02 -4.51
C ALA A 40 -6.65 -2.41 -4.97
N GLN A 41 -6.07 -2.90 -6.06
CA GLN A 41 -4.81 -2.41 -6.61
C GLN A 41 -5.00 -1.05 -7.30
N LEU A 42 -6.09 -0.85 -8.03
CA LEU A 42 -6.43 0.45 -8.61
C LEU A 42 -6.65 1.50 -7.51
N GLY A 43 -7.43 1.15 -6.47
CA GLY A 43 -7.64 2.04 -5.32
C GLY A 43 -6.34 2.43 -4.62
N LEU A 44 -5.42 1.47 -4.45
CA LEU A 44 -4.10 1.74 -3.87
C LEU A 44 -3.27 2.70 -4.73
N TRP A 45 -3.25 2.51 -6.06
CA TRP A 45 -2.54 3.40 -6.97
C TRP A 45 -3.08 4.83 -6.94
N LEU A 46 -4.40 4.99 -6.99
CA LEU A 46 -5.04 6.30 -6.91
C LEU A 46 -4.75 6.98 -5.56
N PHE A 47 -4.81 6.22 -4.47
CA PHE A 47 -4.44 6.72 -3.15
C PHE A 47 -2.99 7.19 -3.09
N MET A 48 -2.04 6.39 -3.61
CA MET A 48 -0.62 6.76 -3.66
C MET A 48 -0.38 8.03 -4.49
N MET A 49 -1.06 8.19 -5.62
CA MET A 49 -0.99 9.41 -6.43
C MET A 49 -1.52 10.62 -5.68
N ALA A 50 -2.67 10.49 -4.99
CA ALA A 50 -3.25 11.56 -4.19
C ALA A 50 -2.31 11.99 -3.05
N VAL A 51 -1.73 11.02 -2.34
CA VAL A 51 -0.71 11.29 -1.29
C VAL A 51 0.50 12.00 -1.90
N THR A 52 1.00 11.53 -3.05
CA THR A 52 2.14 12.17 -3.72
C THR A 52 1.86 13.62 -4.08
N MET A 53 0.68 13.91 -4.64
CA MET A 53 0.27 15.28 -4.99
C MET A 53 0.17 16.17 -3.75
N LEU A 54 -0.41 15.66 -2.66
CA LEU A 54 -0.51 16.36 -1.39
C LEU A 54 0.87 16.74 -0.84
N PHE A 55 1.79 15.77 -0.76
CA PHE A 55 3.15 16.00 -0.30
C PHE A 55 3.95 16.89 -1.23
N ALA A 56 3.78 16.78 -2.55
CA ALA A 56 4.43 17.65 -3.53
C ALA A 56 3.98 19.11 -3.37
N GLY A 57 2.69 19.35 -3.12
CA GLY A 57 2.16 20.69 -2.84
C GLY A 57 2.76 21.31 -1.58
N PHE A 58 2.77 20.57 -0.46
CA PHE A 58 3.39 21.04 0.78
C PHE A 58 4.91 21.21 0.65
N ALA A 59 5.59 20.30 -0.06
CA ALA A 59 7.02 20.42 -0.33
C ALA A 59 7.31 21.69 -1.12
N SER A 60 6.55 21.97 -2.18
CA SER A 60 6.70 23.20 -2.99
C SER A 60 6.49 24.47 -2.16
N ALA A 61 5.44 24.52 -1.34
CA ALA A 61 5.18 25.62 -0.42
C ALA A 61 6.32 25.81 0.60
N TYR A 62 6.89 24.71 1.10
CA TYR A 62 8.09 24.72 1.92
C TYR A 62 9.26 25.35 1.14
N ILE A 63 9.53 24.91 -0.11
CA ILE A 63 10.63 25.43 -0.96
C ILE A 63 10.57 26.95 -1.11
N ILE A 64 9.40 27.48 -1.43
CA ILE A 64 9.19 28.91 -1.66
C ILE A 64 9.39 29.69 -0.36
N SER A 65 8.88 29.17 0.76
CA SER A 65 9.04 29.79 2.08
C SER A 65 10.51 29.88 2.52
N ARG A 66 11.42 29.06 1.97
CA ARG A 66 12.87 29.08 2.29
C ARG A 66 13.61 30.32 1.80
N ARG A 67 13.05 31.07 0.86
CA ARG A 67 13.75 32.20 0.22
C ARG A 67 13.69 33.51 1.03
N GLY A 68 12.94 33.57 2.13
CA GLY A 68 12.57 34.84 2.78
C GLY A 68 13.08 35.12 4.19
N GLN A 69 13.75 34.19 4.89
CA GLN A 69 14.12 34.38 6.31
C GLN A 69 15.57 33.96 6.60
N ALA A 70 16.28 34.77 7.37
CA ALA A 70 17.67 34.54 7.80
C ALA A 70 17.74 33.27 8.67
N TRP A 71 18.60 32.35 8.25
CA TRP A 71 18.80 31.03 8.83
C TRP A 71 19.15 31.08 10.32
N LEU A 72 18.25 30.59 11.18
CA LEU A 72 18.62 30.03 12.46
C LEU A 72 18.95 28.55 12.22
N ASP A 73 20.21 28.17 12.44
CA ASP A 73 20.68 26.78 12.35
C ASP A 73 19.85 25.90 13.30
N ILE A 74 18.79 25.28 12.78
CA ILE A 74 18.06 24.24 13.52
C ILE A 74 19.05 23.10 13.72
N PRO A 75 19.43 22.76 14.98
CA PRO A 75 20.37 21.69 15.24
C PRO A 75 19.82 20.41 14.62
N ARG A 76 20.55 19.88 13.64
CA ARG A 76 20.16 18.71 12.83
C ARG A 76 19.87 17.56 13.79
N PRO A 77 18.61 17.14 13.98
CA PRO A 77 18.33 16.06 14.91
C PRO A 77 19.01 14.81 14.34
N THR A 78 20.05 14.30 15.00
CA THR A 78 20.72 13.04 14.65
C THR A 78 19.74 11.87 14.61
N VAL A 79 18.58 12.04 15.25
CA VAL A 79 17.41 11.17 15.19
C VAL A 79 16.89 10.94 13.77
N LEU A 80 16.96 11.93 12.86
CA LEU A 80 16.54 11.73 11.46
C LEU A 80 17.41 10.67 10.76
N TRP A 81 18.72 10.63 11.05
CA TRP A 81 19.64 9.63 10.48
C TRP A 81 19.37 8.22 11.01
N TYR A 82 19.07 8.10 12.31
CA TYR A 82 18.65 6.84 12.91
C TYR A 82 17.36 6.33 12.26
N SER A 83 16.31 7.17 12.18
CA SER A 83 15.04 6.81 11.56
C SER A 83 15.19 6.38 10.10
N THR A 84 16.00 7.07 9.30
CA THR A 84 16.23 6.71 7.90
C THR A 84 16.99 5.39 7.75
N SER A 85 18.00 5.13 8.59
CA SER A 85 18.74 3.86 8.60
C SER A 85 17.81 2.69 8.98
N LEU A 86 16.90 2.93 9.93
CA LEU A 86 15.90 1.97 10.39
C LEU A 86 14.86 1.65 9.29
N LEU A 87 14.47 2.64 8.49
CA LEU A 87 13.60 2.45 7.32
C LEU A 87 14.28 1.66 6.21
N LEU A 88 15.57 1.90 5.94
CA LEU A 88 16.32 1.10 4.97
C LEU A 88 16.40 -0.37 5.41
N LEU A 89 16.64 -0.62 6.70
CA LEU A 89 16.60 -1.96 7.29
C LEU A 89 15.19 -2.58 7.18
N SER A 90 14.13 -1.81 7.44
CA SER A 90 12.74 -2.24 7.30
C SER A 90 12.36 -2.64 5.87
N SER A 91 12.89 -1.91 4.87
CA SER A 91 12.69 -2.24 3.46
C SER A 91 13.32 -3.60 3.11
N GLY A 92 14.53 -3.86 3.62
CA GLY A 92 15.21 -5.13 3.47
C GLY A 92 14.44 -6.29 4.09
N THR A 93 13.91 -6.12 5.30
CA THR A 93 13.14 -7.18 5.98
C THR A 93 11.83 -7.50 5.28
N LEU A 94 11.18 -6.51 4.67
CA LEU A 94 9.94 -6.75 3.94
C LEU A 94 10.17 -7.50 2.62
N GLU A 95 11.30 -7.27 1.93
CA GLU A 95 11.68 -8.09 0.78
C GLU A 95 12.03 -9.53 1.20
N MET A 96 12.64 -9.71 2.37
CA MET A 96 12.84 -11.05 2.95
C MET A 96 11.50 -11.73 3.30
N ALA A 97 10.51 -10.98 3.79
CA ALA A 97 9.14 -11.47 4.01
C ALA A 97 8.50 -11.95 2.69
N ARG A 98 8.64 -11.19 1.61
CA ARG A 98 8.16 -11.58 0.27
C ARG A 98 8.87 -12.82 -0.26
N ARG A 99 10.18 -12.96 -0.03
CA ARG A 99 10.94 -14.17 -0.37
C ARG A 99 10.45 -15.39 0.41
N ALA A 100 10.20 -15.25 1.71
CA ALA A 100 9.63 -16.32 2.54
C ALA A 100 8.23 -16.74 2.07
N LEU A 101 7.40 -15.77 1.64
CA LEU A 101 6.08 -16.02 1.07
C LEU A 101 6.14 -16.79 -0.26
N ARG A 102 7.12 -16.47 -1.13
CA ARG A 102 7.37 -17.23 -2.37
C ARG A 102 7.75 -18.68 -2.08
N ARG A 103 8.46 -18.93 -0.98
CA ARG A 103 8.83 -20.27 -0.50
C ARG A 103 7.74 -20.96 0.34
N SER A 104 6.55 -20.37 0.47
CA SER A 104 5.44 -20.88 1.30
C SER A 104 5.79 -21.12 2.77
N GLN A 105 6.84 -20.47 3.29
CA GLN A 105 7.27 -20.61 4.68
C GLN A 105 6.54 -19.61 5.59
N LEU A 106 5.34 -20.00 6.05
CA LEU A 106 4.50 -19.16 6.93
C LEU A 106 5.19 -18.74 8.25
N PRO A 107 5.99 -19.58 8.93
CA PRO A 107 6.68 -19.16 10.15
C PRO A 107 7.70 -18.05 9.90
N ALA A 108 8.49 -18.17 8.83
CA ALA A 108 9.47 -17.17 8.43
C ALA A 108 8.77 -15.86 8.01
N LEU A 109 7.67 -15.94 7.25
CA LEU A 109 6.85 -14.79 6.89
C LEU A 109 6.38 -14.01 8.13
N LYS A 110 5.84 -14.70 9.14
CA LYS A 110 5.38 -14.07 10.38
C LYS A 110 6.53 -13.37 11.11
N GLY A 111 7.71 -13.99 11.17
CA GLY A 111 8.90 -13.39 11.76
C GLY A 111 9.39 -12.13 11.04
N TRP A 112 9.40 -12.13 9.70
CA TRP A 112 9.80 -10.94 8.94
C TRP A 112 8.75 -9.81 8.99
N LEU A 113 7.46 -10.15 9.02
CA LEU A 113 6.38 -9.17 9.18
C LEU A 113 6.40 -8.54 10.58
N SER A 114 6.60 -9.34 11.64
CA SER A 114 6.70 -8.80 13.00
C SER A 114 7.90 -7.88 13.15
N LEU A 115 9.05 -8.24 12.56
CA LEU A 115 10.24 -7.38 12.55
C LEU A 115 9.99 -6.07 11.80
N THR A 116 9.27 -6.12 10.67
CA THR A 116 8.88 -4.92 9.91
C THR A 116 7.97 -4.01 10.73
N THR A 117 6.98 -4.57 11.44
CA THR A 117 6.13 -3.82 12.37
C THR A 117 6.96 -3.14 13.45
N LEU A 118 7.94 -3.86 14.02
CA LEU A 118 8.79 -3.37 15.10
C LEU A 118 9.62 -2.18 14.63
N PHE A 119 10.22 -2.26 13.44
CA PHE A 119 10.89 -1.14 12.81
C PHE A 119 9.95 0.05 12.54
N GLY A 120 8.70 -0.22 12.14
CA GLY A 120 7.71 0.82 11.99
C GLY A 120 7.39 1.53 13.31
N LEU A 121 7.27 0.78 14.41
CA LEU A 121 7.05 1.35 15.73
C LEU A 121 8.23 2.22 16.19
N SER A 122 9.45 1.73 16.00
CA SER A 122 10.68 2.47 16.28
C SER A 122 10.77 3.78 15.49
N PHE A 123 10.30 3.80 14.24
CA PHE A 123 10.23 5.03 13.44
C PHE A 123 9.32 6.10 14.06
N ILE A 124 8.14 5.70 14.57
CA ILE A 124 7.22 6.61 15.26
C ILE A 124 7.86 7.19 16.53
N ILE A 125 8.59 6.37 17.28
CA ILE A 125 9.36 6.82 18.46
C ILE A 125 10.42 7.84 18.04
N GLY A 126 11.15 7.58 16.95
CA GLY A 126 12.10 8.54 16.40
C GLY A 126 11.43 9.86 16.01
N GLN A 127 10.23 9.82 15.44
CA GLN A 127 9.48 11.03 15.10
C GLN A 127 9.11 11.86 16.34
N LEU A 128 8.69 11.19 17.43
CA LEU A 128 8.38 11.83 18.71
C LEU A 128 9.62 12.46 19.37
N GLU A 129 10.77 11.79 19.32
CA GLU A 129 12.02 12.35 19.82
C GLU A 129 12.48 13.55 19.00
N ALA A 130 12.33 13.51 17.67
CA ALA A 130 12.60 14.68 16.82
C ALA A 130 11.73 15.88 17.21
N TRP A 131 10.44 15.66 17.47
CA TRP A 131 9.54 16.71 17.96
C TRP A 131 9.92 17.19 19.37
N ARG A 132 10.37 16.28 20.25
CA ARG A 132 10.83 16.64 21.59
C ARG A 132 12.08 17.53 21.52
N GLN A 133 13.02 17.22 20.63
CA GLN A 133 14.23 18.03 20.41
C GLN A 133 13.90 19.41 19.83
N LEU A 134 12.98 19.50 18.86
CA LEU A 134 12.54 20.80 18.34
C LEU A 134 11.83 21.64 19.41
N ARG A 135 10.98 21.02 20.24
CA ARG A 135 10.35 21.70 21.39
C ARG A 135 11.39 22.18 22.40
N ALA A 136 12.38 21.36 22.72
CA ALA A 136 13.47 21.73 23.63
C ALA A 136 14.33 22.88 23.09
N ALA A 137 14.45 23.00 21.75
CA ALA A 137 15.12 24.12 21.09
C ALA A 137 14.25 25.41 21.01
N GLY A 138 13.07 25.44 21.63
CA GLY A 138 12.18 26.61 21.65
C GLY A 138 11.44 26.89 20.33
N LEU A 139 11.48 25.95 19.37
CA LEU A 139 10.82 26.06 18.07
C LEU A 139 9.41 25.44 18.12
N TYR A 140 8.43 26.26 18.48
CA TYR A 140 7.00 25.90 18.51
C TYR A 140 6.31 26.13 17.15
N LEU A 141 5.08 25.62 17.02
CA LEU A 141 4.24 25.75 15.82
C LEU A 141 4.11 27.19 15.25
N PRO A 142 4.22 28.29 16.03
CA PRO A 142 4.19 29.64 15.48
C PRO A 142 5.54 30.38 15.53
N THR A 143 6.62 29.77 16.03
CA THR A 143 7.87 30.53 16.25
C THR A 143 8.57 30.88 14.94
N ASN A 144 8.49 30.00 13.94
CA ASN A 144 9.09 30.19 12.61
C ASN A 144 8.27 29.42 11.56
N GLN A 145 8.01 30.04 10.40
CA GLN A 145 7.25 29.42 9.30
C GLN A 145 7.87 28.09 8.83
N HIS A 146 9.19 27.94 8.96
CA HIS A 146 9.92 26.70 8.68
C HIS A 146 9.57 25.53 9.60
N SER A 147 9.47 25.80 10.91
CA SER A 147 9.13 24.78 11.90
C SER A 147 7.71 24.27 11.66
N SER A 148 6.77 25.15 11.33
CA SER A 148 5.37 24.78 11.05
C SER A 148 5.28 23.79 9.88
N PHE A 149 5.97 24.06 8.76
CA PHE A 149 6.00 23.13 7.62
C PHE A 149 6.69 21.81 7.96
N PHE A 150 7.75 21.82 8.75
CA PHE A 150 8.42 20.60 9.21
C PHE A 150 7.47 19.72 10.04
N TYR A 151 6.76 20.30 11.01
CA TYR A 151 5.76 19.57 11.81
C TYR A 151 4.60 19.05 10.96
N LEU A 152 4.11 19.84 10.01
CA LEU A 152 3.03 19.41 9.11
C LEU A 152 3.45 18.24 8.21
N LEU A 153 4.60 18.36 7.53
CA LEU A 153 5.12 17.31 6.64
C LEU A 153 5.42 16.02 7.41
N THR A 154 6.13 16.12 8.55
CA THR A 154 6.50 14.96 9.35
C THR A 154 5.30 14.34 10.08
N GLY A 155 4.36 15.15 10.57
CA GLY A 155 3.14 14.67 11.22
C GLY A 155 2.17 14.00 10.26
N MET A 156 1.94 14.59 9.09
CA MET A 156 1.16 13.97 8.04
C MET A 156 1.81 12.66 7.59
N HIS A 157 3.13 12.64 7.40
CA HIS A 157 3.82 11.42 7.03
C HIS A 157 3.69 10.34 8.11
N GLY A 158 3.91 10.70 9.38
CA GLY A 158 3.72 9.81 10.51
C GLY A 158 2.31 9.22 10.56
N LEU A 159 1.28 10.01 10.27
CA LEU A 159 -0.10 9.53 10.19
C LEU A 159 -0.31 8.49 9.08
N HIS A 160 0.21 8.73 7.87
CA HIS A 160 0.12 7.76 6.76
C HIS A 160 0.91 6.48 7.08
N PHE A 161 2.03 6.62 7.76
CA PHE A 161 2.87 5.51 8.19
C PHE A 161 2.19 4.68 9.28
N LEU A 162 1.50 5.30 10.24
CA LEU A 162 0.64 4.61 11.22
C LEU A 162 -0.47 3.81 10.52
N GLY A 163 -1.09 4.37 9.47
CA GLY A 163 -2.03 3.63 8.63
C GLY A 163 -1.39 2.39 7.98
N GLY A 164 -0.14 2.50 7.52
CA GLY A 164 0.63 1.36 7.01
C GLY A 164 0.90 0.28 8.04
N ILE A 165 1.28 0.66 9.26
CA ILE A 165 1.47 -0.27 10.38
C ILE A 165 0.16 -1.00 10.70
N ALA A 166 -0.97 -0.29 10.72
CA ALA A 166 -2.28 -0.90 10.97
C ALA A 166 -2.64 -1.96 9.92
N VAL A 167 -2.39 -1.68 8.64
CA VAL A 167 -2.59 -2.64 7.55
C VAL A 167 -1.64 -3.84 7.67
N LEU A 168 -0.38 -3.61 8.08
CA LEU A 168 0.62 -4.66 8.23
C LEU A 168 0.31 -5.58 9.42
N LEU A 169 -0.17 -5.02 10.53
CA LEU A 169 -0.72 -5.76 11.67
C LEU A 169 -1.93 -6.60 11.25
N TYR A 170 -2.89 -6.01 10.51
CA TYR A 170 -4.04 -6.73 9.99
C TYR A 170 -3.61 -7.90 9.08
N ALA A 171 -2.61 -7.70 8.22
CA ALA A 171 -2.04 -8.75 7.38
C ALA A 171 -1.37 -9.86 8.20
N LEU A 172 -0.71 -9.53 9.32
CA LEU A 172 -0.09 -10.48 10.23
C LEU A 172 -1.12 -11.35 10.96
N PHE A 173 -2.23 -10.78 11.42
CA PHE A 173 -3.35 -11.53 12.01
C PHE A 173 -4.03 -12.44 10.97
N GLN A 174 -4.21 -11.95 9.74
CA GLN A 174 -4.78 -12.73 8.64
C GLN A 174 -3.85 -13.82 8.10
N ALA A 175 -2.55 -13.77 8.41
CA ALA A 175 -1.60 -14.84 8.11
C ALA A 175 -1.65 -15.99 9.14
N ALA A 176 -2.53 -15.92 10.16
CA ALA A 176 -2.69 -16.96 11.17
C ALA A 176 -3.44 -18.22 10.69
N PRO A 177 -4.57 -18.15 9.96
CA PRO A 177 -5.19 -19.32 9.35
C PRO A 177 -4.48 -19.73 8.05
N ALA A 178 -4.01 -20.99 8.00
CA ALA A 178 -3.13 -21.56 6.97
C ALA A 178 -3.76 -21.78 5.57
N THR A 179 -4.94 -21.21 5.28
CA THR A 179 -5.80 -21.67 4.16
C THR A 179 -5.97 -20.69 2.99
N ALA A 180 -5.34 -19.51 2.99
CA ALA A 180 -5.58 -18.48 1.96
C ALA A 180 -4.38 -18.25 0.99
N GLY A 181 -3.85 -19.30 0.36
CA GLY A 181 -2.58 -19.25 -0.38
C GLY A 181 -2.41 -18.15 -1.43
N GLN A 182 -3.39 -17.91 -2.31
CA GLN A 182 -3.30 -16.88 -3.37
C GLN A 182 -3.83 -15.50 -2.94
N ALA A 183 -4.94 -15.46 -2.20
CA ALA A 183 -5.52 -14.20 -1.71
C ALA A 183 -4.60 -13.49 -0.70
N LEU A 184 -3.93 -14.25 0.18
CA LEU A 184 -2.93 -13.72 1.12
C LEU A 184 -1.70 -13.18 0.37
N ARG A 185 -1.27 -13.84 -0.71
CA ARG A 185 -0.17 -13.37 -1.57
C ARG A 185 -0.48 -12.03 -2.21
N GLY A 186 -1.67 -11.86 -2.78
CA GLY A 186 -2.11 -10.58 -3.33
C GLY A 186 -2.11 -9.48 -2.28
N ARG A 187 -2.72 -9.72 -1.11
CA ARG A 187 -2.79 -8.76 -0.01
C ARG A 187 -1.41 -8.32 0.51
N ILE A 188 -0.50 -9.27 0.73
CA ILE A 188 0.86 -8.96 1.19
C ILE A 188 1.63 -8.20 0.10
N ASN A 189 1.40 -8.52 -1.18
CA ASN A 189 2.01 -7.80 -2.28
C ASN A 189 1.58 -6.32 -2.30
N LEU A 190 0.28 -6.05 -2.15
CA LEU A 190 -0.26 -4.68 -2.06
C LEU A 190 0.30 -3.95 -0.82
N CYS A 191 0.33 -4.62 0.33
CA CYS A 191 0.91 -4.08 1.56
C CYS A 191 2.40 -3.72 1.37
N ALA A 192 3.17 -4.58 0.71
CA ALA A 192 4.57 -4.32 0.43
C ALA A 192 4.78 -3.12 -0.49
N VAL A 193 4.01 -3.02 -1.58
CA VAL A 193 4.08 -1.86 -2.48
C VAL A 193 3.77 -0.56 -1.73
N TYR A 194 2.73 -0.55 -0.89
CA TYR A 194 2.38 0.60 -0.07
C TYR A 194 3.51 0.99 0.91
N TRP A 195 4.11 0.01 1.58
CA TRP A 195 5.21 0.24 2.52
C TRP A 195 6.46 0.78 1.84
N HIS A 196 6.82 0.24 0.67
CA HIS A 196 7.93 0.75 -0.14
C HIS A 196 7.66 2.17 -0.62
N PHE A 197 6.43 2.49 -1.01
CA PHE A 197 6.04 3.85 -1.37
C PHE A 197 6.22 4.83 -0.20
N LEU A 198 5.73 4.49 1.00
CA LEU A 198 5.94 5.31 2.20
C LEU A 198 7.42 5.50 2.51
N THR A 199 8.22 4.45 2.37
CA THR A 199 9.68 4.50 2.57
C THR A 199 10.34 5.45 1.58
N GLY A 200 9.99 5.36 0.30
CA GLY A 200 10.50 6.26 -0.75
C GLY A 200 10.08 7.71 -0.54
N LEU A 201 8.83 7.94 -0.14
CA LEU A 201 8.31 9.26 0.20
C LEU A 201 9.07 9.87 1.39
N TRP A 202 9.39 9.07 2.41
CA TRP A 202 10.21 9.53 3.53
C TRP A 202 11.62 9.90 3.08
N LEU A 203 12.26 9.08 2.24
CA LEU A 203 13.58 9.39 1.70
C LEU A 203 13.58 10.70 0.91
N TYR A 204 12.52 10.98 0.15
CA TYR A 204 12.33 12.26 -0.53
C TYR A 204 12.24 13.43 0.47
N LEU A 205 11.46 13.31 1.55
CA LEU A 205 11.37 14.34 2.59
C LEU A 205 12.70 14.53 3.33
N PHE A 206 13.37 13.43 3.67
CA PHE A 206 14.71 13.46 4.29
C PHE A 206 15.71 14.18 3.38
N TRP A 207 15.71 13.87 2.09
CA TRP A 207 16.52 14.59 1.09
C TRP A 207 16.14 16.07 1.04
N LEU A 208 14.85 16.41 1.00
CA LEU A 208 14.37 17.79 0.97
C LEU A 208 14.85 18.60 2.19
N PHE A 209 14.83 18.00 3.39
CA PHE A 209 15.33 18.62 4.61
C PHE A 209 16.86 18.69 4.67
N LEU A 210 17.56 17.71 4.09
CA LEU A 210 19.02 17.69 4.01
C LEU A 210 19.55 18.67 2.96
N SER A 211 18.78 18.91 1.89
CA SER A 211 19.20 19.65 0.69
C SER A 211 19.51 21.14 0.88
N ARG A 212 19.60 21.63 2.12
CA ARG A 212 19.87 23.02 2.55
C ARG A 212 19.29 24.07 1.60
#